data_AF-A0A0J8U8T9-F1
#
_entry.id   AF-A0A0J8U8T9-F1
#
_cell.length_a   1.000
_cell.length_b   1.000
_cell.length_c   1.000
_cell.angle_alpha   90.00
_cell.angle_beta   90.00
_cell.angle_gamma   90.00
#
_symmetry.space_group_name_H-M   'P 1'
#
loop_
_entity.id
_entity.type
_entity.pdbx_description
1 polymer ?
#
loop_
_entity_poly.entity_id
_entity_poly.type
_entity_poly.pdbx_seq_one_letter_code
_entity_poly.pdbx_strand_id
1 'polypeptide(L)'
;MRRRQCEQLLTEQIRLGNWFGEHRCDRVTMTADPVDPLWLRPVAAPAPVMNMTDRAGADVRQAQAFIAILEAEMADLQSQLARIDDRVRAGRPGAHHHQSAVRLRVTEVRRLLDALIFRFPSA
;
A
#
# COMPACT_ATOMS: atom_id res chain seq x y z
N MET A 1 -24.73 32.88 -11.49
CA MET A 1 -23.56 33.22 -10.63
C MET A 1 -22.85 32.01 -10.03
N ARG A 2 -23.54 30.94 -9.58
CA ARG A 2 -22.90 29.77 -8.94
C ARG A 2 -21.99 28.89 -9.82
N ARG A 3 -22.15 28.86 -11.15
CA ARG A 3 -21.30 28.05 -12.05
C ARG A 3 -19.85 28.54 -12.13
N ARG A 4 -19.62 29.85 -12.15
CA ARG A 4 -18.26 30.42 -12.27
C ARG A 4 -17.41 30.18 -11.01
N GLN A 5 -18.06 29.96 -9.86
CA GLN A 5 -17.38 29.74 -8.60
C GLN A 5 -16.84 28.30 -8.47
N CYS A 6 -17.48 27.32 -9.13
CA CYS A 6 -16.97 25.94 -9.20
C CYS A 6 -15.74 25.81 -10.12
N GLU A 7 -15.68 26.56 -11.22
CA GLU A 7 -14.54 26.51 -12.16
C GLU A 7 -13.25 27.09 -11.54
N GLN A 8 -13.36 28.11 -10.68
CA GLN A 8 -12.20 28.67 -9.97
C GLN A 8 -11.61 27.70 -8.95
N LEU A 9 -12.44 27.02 -8.16
CA LEU A 9 -11.99 26.05 -7.17
C LEU A 9 -11.33 24.81 -7.81
N LEU A 10 -11.81 24.39 -8.98
CA LEU A 10 -11.20 23.27 -9.72
C LEU A 10 -9.80 23.61 -10.24
N THR A 11 -9.59 24.86 -10.64
CA THR A 11 -8.31 25.33 -11.19
C THR A 11 -7.23 25.44 -10.11
N GLU A 12 -7.60 25.81 -8.88
CA GLU A 12 -6.68 25.86 -7.73
C GLU A 12 -6.29 24.46 -7.23
N GLN A 13 -7.22 23.50 -7.25
CA GLN A 13 -6.97 22.13 -6.81
C GLN A 13 -5.99 21.38 -7.75
N ILE A 14 -6.01 21.67 -9.05
CA ILE A 14 -5.05 21.12 -10.02
C ILE A 14 -3.63 21.63 -9.77
N ARG A 15 -3.47 22.88 -9.31
CA ARG A 15 -2.15 23.50 -9.02
C ARG A 15 -1.48 22.91 -7.78
N LEU A 16 -2.26 22.40 -6.84
CA LEU A 16 -1.79 21.87 -5.55
C LEU A 16 -1.55 20.35 -5.55
N GLY A 17 -1.78 19.67 -6.67
CA GLY A 17 -1.48 18.24 -6.81
C GLY A 17 -2.39 17.29 -6.01
N ASN A 18 -3.51 17.78 -5.48
CA ASN A 18 -4.46 16.99 -4.71
C ASN A 18 -5.46 16.28 -5.64
N TRP A 19 -5.10 15.08 -6.09
CA TRP A 19 -6.04 14.13 -6.68
C TRP A 19 -6.56 13.20 -5.59
N PHE A 20 -7.82 13.34 -5.21
CA PHE A 20 -8.73 12.42 -4.47
C PHE A 20 -9.68 13.30 -3.63
N GLY A 21 -11.01 13.18 -3.63
CA GLY A 21 -11.93 12.25 -4.26
C GLY A 21 -13.36 12.80 -4.03
N GLU A 22 -14.25 12.50 -4.96
CA GLU A 22 -15.70 12.39 -4.82
C GLU A 22 -16.43 13.26 -3.78
N HIS A 23 -16.85 14.47 -4.15
CA HIS A 23 -17.90 15.21 -3.44
C HIS A 23 -19.24 15.07 -4.18
N ARG A 24 -19.99 14.02 -3.84
CA ARG A 24 -21.39 13.87 -4.23
C ARG A 24 -22.27 14.66 -3.26
N CYS A 25 -22.86 15.75 -3.74
CA CYS A 25 -23.91 16.48 -3.04
C CYS A 25 -25.25 15.74 -3.22
N ASP A 26 -25.52 14.73 -2.39
CA ASP A 26 -26.85 14.11 -2.31
C ASP A 26 -27.44 14.22 -0.89
N ARG A 27 -28.43 15.11 -0.79
CA ARG A 27 -29.70 15.00 -0.04
C ARG A 27 -29.74 13.98 1.11
N VAL A 28 -29.39 14.43 2.33
CA VAL A 28 -29.71 13.70 3.56
C VAL A 28 -31.23 13.72 3.78
N THR A 29 -31.89 12.58 3.58
CA THR A 29 -33.25 12.32 4.06
C THR A 29 -33.11 11.53 5.35
N MET A 30 -33.57 12.10 6.46
CA MET A 30 -33.49 11.50 7.79
C MET A 30 -34.58 10.44 7.93
N THR A 31 -34.31 9.23 7.46
CA THR A 31 -35.05 8.03 7.88
C THR A 31 -34.34 7.48 9.11
N ALA A 32 -34.97 7.62 10.28
CA ALA A 32 -34.48 6.99 11.50
C ALA A 32 -34.46 5.47 11.29
N ASP A 33 -33.27 4.89 11.26
CA ASP A 33 -33.07 3.46 11.29
C ASP A 33 -33.58 2.92 12.64
N PRO A 34 -34.41 1.86 12.68
CA PRO A 34 -34.79 1.23 13.94
C PRO A 34 -33.52 0.68 14.62
N VAL A 35 -33.34 1.04 15.89
CA VAL A 35 -32.25 0.53 16.73
C VAL A 35 -32.39 -0.99 16.84
N ASP A 36 -31.50 -1.73 16.17
CA ASP A 36 -31.39 -3.19 16.32
C ASP A 36 -31.00 -3.51 17.78
N PRO A 37 -31.86 -4.18 18.56
CA PRO A 37 -31.56 -4.47 19.95
C PRO A 37 -30.55 -5.62 20.04
N LEU A 38 -29.34 -5.30 20.50
CA LEU A 38 -28.25 -6.27 20.68
C LEU A 38 -28.62 -7.51 21.51
N TRP A 39 -29.68 -7.46 22.30
CA TRP A 39 -30.20 -8.56 23.13
C TRP A 39 -31.03 -9.60 22.36
N LEU A 40 -31.41 -9.33 21.11
CA LEU A 40 -32.05 -10.31 20.21
C LEU A 40 -31.05 -11.06 19.32
N ARG A 41 -29.76 -10.70 19.37
CA ARG A 41 -28.75 -11.39 18.56
C ARG A 41 -28.54 -12.81 19.10
N PRO A 42 -28.66 -13.86 18.27
CA PRO A 42 -28.17 -15.16 18.63
C PRO A 42 -26.70 -15.03 19.03
N VAL A 43 -26.33 -15.58 20.19
CA VAL A 43 -24.93 -15.70 20.60
C VAL A 43 -24.19 -16.37 19.45
N ALA A 44 -23.30 -15.62 18.79
CA ALA A 44 -22.46 -16.17 17.74
C ALA A 44 -21.73 -17.39 18.32
N ALA A 45 -21.88 -18.54 17.68
CA ALA A 45 -21.12 -19.73 18.02
C ALA A 45 -19.63 -19.35 18.13
N PRO A 46 -18.88 -19.92 19.10
CA PRO A 46 -17.45 -19.65 19.20
C PRO A 46 -16.82 -19.87 17.83
N ALA A 47 -16.06 -18.88 17.36
CA ALA A 47 -15.38 -18.98 16.07
C ALA A 47 -14.68 -20.33 15.98
N PRO A 48 -14.76 -21.06 14.85
CA PRO A 48 -14.14 -22.37 14.73
C PRO A 48 -12.69 -22.23 15.17
N VAL A 49 -12.31 -23.05 16.16
CA VAL A 49 -10.95 -23.09 16.69
C VAL A 49 -10.08 -23.62 15.56
N MET A 50 -9.65 -22.73 14.68
CA MET A 50 -8.71 -23.08 13.63
C MET A 50 -7.47 -23.64 14.32
N ASN A 51 -7.12 -24.86 13.93
CA ASN A 51 -5.93 -25.53 14.44
C ASN A 51 -4.73 -24.60 14.24
N MET A 52 -4.08 -24.22 15.35
CA MET A 52 -2.98 -23.26 15.32
C MET A 52 -1.82 -23.73 14.45
N THR A 53 -1.65 -25.06 14.32
CA THR A 53 -0.65 -25.66 13.42
C THR A 53 -0.97 -25.38 11.96
N ASP A 54 -2.24 -25.49 11.55
CA ASP A 54 -2.67 -25.23 10.17
C ASP A 54 -2.53 -23.75 9.83
N ARG A 55 -2.83 -22.87 10.80
CA ARG A 55 -2.62 -21.42 10.68
C ARG A 55 -1.14 -21.06 10.55
N ALA A 56 -0.27 -21.60 11.41
CA ALA A 56 1.17 -21.36 11.32
C ALA A 56 1.74 -21.81 9.96
N GLY A 57 1.29 -22.96 9.44
CA GLY A 57 1.67 -23.41 8.10
C GLY A 57 1.17 -22.49 6.98
N ALA A 58 -0.04 -21.93 7.12
CA ALA A 58 -0.56 -20.93 6.17
C ALA A 58 0.24 -19.63 6.22
N ASP A 59 0.57 -19.13 7.41
CA ASP A 59 1.37 -17.92 7.60
C ASP A 59 2.78 -18.08 7.00
N VAL A 60 3.42 -19.26 7.13
CA VAL A 60 4.71 -19.57 6.50
C VAL A 60 4.60 -19.56 4.98
N ARG A 61 3.59 -20.23 4.40
CA ARG A 61 3.39 -20.22 2.92
C ARG A 61 3.13 -18.81 2.39
N GLN A 62 2.39 -18.00 3.14
CA GLN A 62 2.19 -16.61 2.78
C GLN A 62 3.51 -15.83 2.84
N ALA A 63 4.31 -16.00 3.90
CA ALA A 63 5.62 -15.37 4.00
C ALA A 63 6.54 -15.76 2.84
N GLN A 64 6.55 -17.04 2.43
CA GLN A 64 7.28 -17.53 1.26
C GLN A 64 6.89 -16.78 -0.02
N ALA A 65 5.58 -16.62 -0.27
CA ALA A 65 5.11 -15.88 -1.44
C ALA A 65 5.54 -14.41 -1.41
N PHE A 66 5.50 -13.76 -0.25
CA PHE A 66 5.96 -12.38 -0.09
C PHE A 66 7.47 -12.26 -0.27
N ILE A 67 8.27 -13.18 0.27
CA ILE A 67 9.73 -13.22 0.08
C ILE A 67 10.06 -13.30 -1.41
N ALA A 68 9.43 -14.21 -2.16
CA ALA A 68 9.67 -14.36 -3.60
C ALA A 68 9.38 -13.06 -4.38
N ILE A 69 8.30 -12.35 -4.03
CA ILE A 69 7.97 -11.06 -4.65
C ILE A 69 9.05 -10.01 -4.33
N LEU A 70 9.48 -9.93 -3.07
CA LEU A 70 10.49 -8.96 -2.65
C LEU A 70 11.88 -9.26 -3.21
N GLU A 71 12.23 -10.53 -3.40
CA GLU A 71 13.47 -10.93 -4.08
C GLU A 71 13.46 -10.54 -5.56
N ALA A 72 12.33 -10.71 -6.24
CA ALA A 72 12.16 -10.23 -7.61
C ALA A 72 12.25 -8.70 -7.69
N GLU A 73 11.62 -7.97 -6.74
CA GLU A 73 11.74 -6.52 -6.64
C GLU A 73 13.20 -6.09 -6.39
N MET A 74 13.93 -6.80 -5.52
CA MET A 74 15.35 -6.54 -5.25
C MET A 74 16.19 -6.69 -6.53
N ALA A 75 15.97 -7.75 -7.30
CA ALA A 75 16.68 -7.99 -8.56
C ALA A 75 16.39 -6.87 -9.58
N ASP A 76 15.14 -6.43 -9.69
CA ASP A 76 14.76 -5.33 -10.59
C ASP A 76 15.41 -4.01 -10.15
N LEU A 77 15.37 -3.67 -8.86
CA LEU A 77 16.00 -2.45 -8.34
C LEU A 77 17.52 -2.43 -8.56
N GLN A 78 18.19 -3.59 -8.42
CA GLN A 78 19.62 -3.71 -8.73
C GLN A 78 19.90 -3.50 -10.22
N SER A 79 19.07 -4.06 -11.10
CA SER A 79 19.14 -3.82 -12.55
C SER A 79 18.91 -2.35 -12.90
N GLN A 80 17.95 -1.70 -12.25
CA GLN A 80 17.71 -0.26 -12.40
C GLN A 80 18.93 0.55 -11.97
N LEU A 81 19.55 0.25 -10.82
CA LEU A 81 20.76 0.93 -10.36
C LEU A 81 21.90 0.84 -11.38
N ALA A 82 22.14 -0.34 -11.96
CA ALA A 82 23.16 -0.51 -12.99
C ALA A 82 22.93 0.42 -14.19
N ARG A 83 21.67 0.54 -14.66
CA ARG A 83 21.30 1.45 -15.76
C ARG A 83 21.43 2.93 -15.36
N ILE A 84 21.15 3.26 -14.10
CA ILE A 84 21.26 4.63 -13.59
C ILE A 84 22.71 5.03 -13.44
N ASP A 85 23.59 4.12 -13.03
CA ASP A 85 25.02 4.37 -12.90
C ASP A 85 25.63 4.83 -14.23
N ASP A 86 25.21 4.24 -15.36
CA ASP A 86 25.63 4.68 -16.68
C ASP A 86 25.14 6.11 -17.01
N ARG A 87 23.91 6.45 -16.60
CA ARG A 87 23.37 7.82 -16.76
C ARG A 87 24.10 8.84 -15.87
N VAL A 88 24.49 8.44 -14.66
CA VAL A 88 25.29 9.25 -13.74
C VAL A 88 26.66 9.51 -14.35
N ARG A 89 27.34 8.47 -14.86
CA ARG A 89 28.65 8.60 -15.54
C ARG A 89 28.57 9.50 -16.77
N ALA A 90 27.44 9.47 -17.50
CA ALA A 90 27.18 10.34 -18.63
C ALA A 90 26.75 11.78 -18.24
N GLY A 91 26.73 12.13 -16.95
CA GLY A 91 26.40 13.47 -16.48
C GLY A 91 24.94 13.88 -16.74
N ARG A 92 24.02 12.92 -16.87
CA ARG A 92 22.61 13.23 -17.19
C ARG A 92 21.94 13.96 -16.02
N PRO A 93 21.29 15.12 -16.25
CA PRO A 93 20.57 15.83 -15.20
C PRO A 93 19.55 14.93 -14.49
N GLY A 94 19.45 15.07 -13.17
CA GLY A 94 18.53 14.28 -12.34
C GLY A 94 18.93 12.82 -12.09
N ALA A 95 20.00 12.31 -12.71
CA ALA A 95 20.43 10.92 -12.53
C ALA A 95 20.83 10.61 -11.07
N HIS A 96 21.51 11.53 -10.40
CA HIS A 96 21.86 11.38 -8.98
C HIS A 96 20.64 11.32 -8.06
N HIS A 97 19.64 12.18 -8.27
CA HIS A 97 18.41 12.15 -7.47
C HIS A 97 17.67 10.83 -7.67
N HIS A 98 17.58 10.35 -8.92
CA HIS A 98 16.97 9.08 -9.22
C HIS A 98 17.74 7.90 -8.60
N GLN A 99 19.08 7.92 -8.67
CA GLN A 99 19.95 6.94 -8.02
C GLN A 99 19.69 6.88 -6.50
N SER A 100 19.63 8.04 -5.83
CA SER A 100 19.36 8.11 -4.39
C SER A 100 17.98 7.54 -4.03
N ALA A 101 16.95 7.83 -4.83
CA ALA A 101 15.61 7.28 -4.61
C ALA A 101 15.60 5.75 -4.74
N VAL A 102 16.26 5.20 -5.77
CA VAL A 102 16.33 3.74 -5.95
C VAL A 102 17.15 3.07 -4.85
N ARG A 103 18.25 3.69 -4.39
CA ARG A 103 19.04 3.18 -3.25
C ARG A 103 18.25 3.14 -1.94
N LEU A 104 17.39 4.15 -1.71
CA LEU A 104 16.49 4.14 -0.56
C LEU A 104 15.52 2.95 -0.65
N ARG A 105 14.93 2.73 -1.82
CA ARG A 105 14.01 1.61 -2.04
C ARG A 105 14.68 0.24 -1.85
N VAL A 106 15.90 0.07 -2.35
CA VAL A 106 16.71 -1.15 -2.09
C VAL A 106 16.88 -1.39 -0.59
N THR A 107 17.16 -0.33 0.17
CA THR A 107 17.33 -0.44 1.63
C THR A 107 16.03 -0.87 2.32
N GLU A 108 14.89 -0.33 1.89
CA GLU A 108 13.57 -0.71 2.41
C GLU A 108 13.25 -2.18 2.12
N VAL A 109 13.38 -2.62 0.86
CA VAL A 109 13.08 -3.99 0.45
C VAL A 109 14.00 -4.98 1.18
N ARG A 110 15.29 -4.65 1.33
CA ARG A 110 16.22 -5.48 2.12
C ARG A 110 15.75 -5.62 3.56
N ARG A 111 15.34 -4.54 4.21
CA ARG A 111 14.83 -4.59 5.60
C ARG A 111 13.56 -5.43 5.72
N LEU A 112 12.66 -5.36 4.74
CA LEU A 112 11.45 -6.18 4.72
C LEU A 112 11.77 -7.66 4.57
N LEU A 113 12.71 -8.01 3.67
CA LEU A 113 13.20 -9.38 3.52
C LEU A 113 13.82 -9.89 4.82
N ASP A 114 14.73 -9.12 5.43
CA ASP A 114 15.39 -9.49 6.68
C ASP A 114 14.36 -9.71 7.81
N ALA A 115 13.35 -8.85 7.90
CA ALA A 115 12.27 -8.98 8.88
C ALA A 115 11.42 -10.24 8.67
N LEU A 116 11.10 -10.58 7.42
CA LEU A 116 10.32 -11.79 7.10
C LEU A 116 11.12 -13.05 7.38
N ILE A 117 12.39 -13.12 6.97
CA ILE A 117 13.28 -14.26 7.23
C ILE A 117 13.47 -14.45 8.74
N PHE A 118 13.65 -13.35 9.49
CA PHE A 118 13.74 -13.41 10.94
C PHE A 118 12.44 -13.94 11.60
N ARG A 119 11.28 -13.49 11.11
CA ARG A 119 9.98 -13.86 11.68
C ARG A 119 9.55 -15.29 11.31
N PHE A 120 9.93 -15.75 10.12
CA PHE A 120 9.58 -17.03 9.51
C PHE A 120 10.84 -17.74 9.01
N PRO A 121 11.68 -18.29 9.90
CA PRO A 121 12.97 -18.88 9.53
C PRO A 121 12.85 -20.17 8.69
N SER A 122 11.65 -20.73 8.60
CA SER A 122 11.33 -21.91 7.78
C SER A 122 10.59 -21.58 6.49
N ALA A 123 10.44 -20.29 6.18
CA ALA A 123 9.96 -19.85 4.86
C ALA A 123 11.04 -20.16 3.82
#